data_AF-A0A4R5KV36-F1
#
_entry.id   AF-A0A4R5KV36-F1
#
_cell.length_a   1.000
_cell.length_b   1.000
_cell.length_c   1.000
_cell.angle_alpha   90.00
_cell.angle_beta   90.00
_cell.angle_gamma   90.00
#
_symmetry.space_group_name_H-M   'P 1'
#
loop_
_entity.id
_entity.type
_entity.pdbx_description
1 polymer ?
#
loop_
_entity_poly.entity_id
_entity_poly.type
_entity_poly.pdbx_seq_one_letter_code
_entity_poly.pdbx_strand_id
1 'polypeptide(L)'
;MNLADMLSYADIHDLSRIAITYNCECNGHSKNELIQSILSTVSRREVFERQVVELSIEDVRFLNSLIFDKRGSFSLEELIARAQQSRFVKEDNDDWNPRELIARFKRRGWLFNGYSQNTRYLFQVPADLKRRFDDALGKQFQQQLETIGEPSVYRDEQKLILDDIRHFLHFVGQQEILLTAENYMYKRYLQQVLDRLSVKEEPVGRTAWRFGYGRMCKEYPNRFSFIYDYCYFHELITESNQALTLSPKGAEWLASGAQEDLLQVYRFWLRLYKGAIPNLQSLAYWMEKLTKQWVTVASLKTALIPLVRPFYYDSPESILEQRIVHMMMHLGLLRLGQHDEKGAVVQMTRLGSSIVQGIYVAEDDLIVLPFDNRL
;
A
#
# COMPACT_ATOMS: atom_id res chain seq x y z
N MET A 1 -20.61 -12.12 -5.92
CA MET A 1 -22.04 -11.95 -5.59
C MET A 1 -22.27 -10.52 -5.15
N ASN A 2 -23.39 -9.96 -5.57
CA ASN A 2 -23.82 -8.62 -5.22
C ASN A 2 -24.67 -8.64 -3.95
N LEU A 3 -25.02 -7.46 -3.42
CA LEU A 3 -25.81 -7.32 -2.20
C LEU A 3 -27.15 -8.07 -2.29
N ALA A 4 -27.85 -7.94 -3.43
CA ALA A 4 -29.13 -8.62 -3.64
C ALA A 4 -29.01 -10.15 -3.50
N ASP A 5 -27.95 -10.74 -4.07
CA ASP A 5 -27.70 -12.17 -3.94
C ASP A 5 -27.47 -12.54 -2.47
N MET A 6 -26.61 -11.80 -1.76
CA MET A 6 -26.29 -12.08 -0.35
C MET A 6 -27.51 -11.97 0.57
N LEU A 7 -28.37 -10.97 0.35
CA LEU A 7 -29.61 -10.80 1.10
C LEU A 7 -30.59 -11.97 0.89
N SER A 8 -30.59 -12.58 -0.30
CA SER A 8 -31.44 -13.75 -0.58
C SER A 8 -31.03 -14.98 0.25
N TYR A 9 -29.74 -15.12 0.58
CA TYR A 9 -29.22 -16.21 1.40
C TYR A 9 -29.20 -15.91 2.91
N ALA A 10 -29.27 -14.63 3.30
CA ALA A 10 -29.32 -14.24 4.70
C ALA A 10 -30.58 -14.78 5.41
N ASP A 11 -30.45 -15.11 6.70
CA ASP A 11 -31.60 -15.48 7.52
C ASP A 11 -32.45 -14.25 7.87
N ILE A 12 -33.68 -14.49 8.33
CA ILE A 12 -34.62 -13.41 8.63
C ILE A 12 -34.14 -12.53 9.80
N HIS A 13 -33.34 -13.06 10.73
CA HIS A 13 -32.82 -12.28 11.85
C HIS A 13 -31.72 -11.31 11.40
N ASP A 14 -30.83 -11.76 10.50
CA ASP A 14 -29.83 -10.91 9.85
C ASP A 14 -30.51 -9.80 9.05
N LEU A 15 -31.53 -10.13 8.26
CA LEU A 15 -32.30 -9.15 7.49
C LEU A 15 -33.01 -8.13 8.38
N SER A 16 -33.68 -8.57 9.45
CA SER A 16 -34.32 -7.67 10.41
C SER A 16 -33.32 -6.73 11.08
N ARG A 17 -32.12 -7.21 11.45
CA ARG A 17 -31.05 -6.36 12.01
C ARG A 17 -30.58 -5.30 11.02
N ILE A 18 -30.45 -5.65 9.74
CA ILE A 18 -30.07 -4.72 8.68
C ILE A 18 -31.18 -3.68 8.49
N ALA A 19 -32.44 -4.11 8.36
CA ALA A 19 -33.59 -3.22 8.21
C ALA A 19 -33.70 -2.21 9.37
N ILE A 20 -33.51 -2.66 10.62
CA ILE A 20 -33.48 -1.78 11.80
C ILE A 20 -32.34 -0.77 11.70
N THR A 21 -31.14 -1.20 11.28
CA THR A 21 -29.97 -0.31 11.16
C THR A 21 -30.20 0.85 10.19
N TYR A 22 -30.96 0.61 9.12
CA TYR A 22 -31.31 1.64 8.14
C TYR A 22 -32.67 2.31 8.39
N ASN A 23 -33.35 2.01 9.50
CA ASN A 23 -34.72 2.46 9.80
C ASN A 23 -35.69 2.23 8.62
N CYS A 24 -35.64 1.02 8.04
CA CYS A 24 -36.52 0.63 6.95
C CYS A 24 -37.99 0.51 7.41
N GLU A 25 -38.91 1.09 6.64
CA GLU A 25 -40.35 0.89 6.81
C GLU A 25 -40.74 -0.45 6.15
N CYS A 26 -40.91 -1.51 6.95
CA CYS A 26 -41.32 -2.83 6.46
C CYS A 26 -41.88 -3.72 7.57
N ASN A 27 -42.72 -4.69 7.21
CA ASN A 27 -43.15 -5.76 8.10
C ASN A 27 -42.02 -6.78 8.31
N GLY A 28 -41.52 -6.87 9.55
CA GLY A 28 -40.38 -7.73 9.94
C GLY A 28 -40.62 -9.24 9.84
N HIS A 29 -41.82 -9.68 9.44
CA HIS A 29 -42.17 -11.10 9.28
C HIS A 29 -42.03 -11.62 7.84
N SER A 30 -41.90 -10.75 6.84
CA SER A 30 -41.74 -11.15 5.44
C SER A 30 -40.31 -10.97 4.97
N LYS A 31 -39.63 -12.09 4.67
CA LYS A 31 -38.26 -12.09 4.14
C LYS A 31 -38.15 -11.26 2.85
N ASN A 32 -39.11 -11.42 1.93
CA ASN A 32 -39.09 -10.69 0.66
C ASN A 32 -39.28 -9.18 0.87
N GLU A 33 -40.17 -8.79 1.79
CA GLU A 33 -40.42 -7.38 2.10
C GLU A 33 -39.20 -6.71 2.74
N LEU A 34 -38.54 -7.41 3.68
CA LEU A 34 -37.27 -6.98 4.27
C LEU A 34 -36.19 -6.77 3.19
N ILE A 35 -36.00 -7.74 2.29
CA ILE A 35 -35.01 -7.65 1.21
C ILE A 35 -35.30 -6.44 0.32
N GLN A 36 -36.55 -6.26 -0.12
CA GLN A 36 -36.93 -5.14 -1.00
C GLN A 36 -36.74 -3.79 -0.31
N SER A 37 -37.15 -3.66 0.95
CA SER A 37 -36.99 -2.41 1.71
C SER A 37 -35.50 -2.08 1.92
N ILE A 38 -34.68 -3.05 2.35
CA ILE A 38 -33.22 -2.90 2.48
C ILE A 38 -32.60 -2.47 1.15
N LEU A 39 -32.88 -3.17 0.05
CA LEU A 39 -32.32 -2.82 -1.26
C LEU A 39 -32.74 -1.42 -1.69
N SER A 40 -34.02 -1.05 -1.52
CA SER A 40 -34.53 0.27 -1.90
C SER A 40 -33.90 1.41 -1.10
N THR A 41 -33.57 1.18 0.17
CA THR A 41 -32.96 2.18 1.06
C THR A 41 -31.45 2.26 0.86
N VAL A 42 -30.76 1.12 0.90
CA VAL A 42 -29.29 1.04 0.75
C VAL A 42 -28.84 1.44 -0.65
N SER A 43 -29.66 1.26 -1.69
CA SER A 43 -29.33 1.70 -3.05
C SER A 43 -29.33 3.22 -3.22
N ARG A 44 -29.95 3.97 -2.29
CA ARG A 44 -29.93 5.44 -2.33
C ARG A 44 -28.51 5.92 -2.03
N ARG A 45 -27.95 6.69 -2.96
CA ARG A 45 -26.58 7.19 -2.88
C ARG A 45 -26.34 8.00 -1.60
N GLU A 46 -27.24 8.92 -1.28
CA GLU A 46 -27.12 9.80 -0.10
C GLU A 46 -27.10 9.02 1.21
N VAL A 47 -27.95 7.99 1.34
CA VAL A 47 -28.00 7.15 2.54
C VAL A 47 -26.69 6.40 2.72
N PHE A 48 -26.17 5.81 1.65
CA PHE A 48 -24.91 5.06 1.69
C PHE A 48 -23.70 5.96 1.93
N GLU A 49 -23.59 7.09 1.21
CA GLU A 49 -22.48 8.04 1.40
C GLU A 49 -22.47 8.59 2.82
N ARG A 50 -23.64 8.90 3.41
CA ARG A 50 -23.76 9.29 4.82
C ARG A 50 -23.20 8.23 5.77
N GLN A 51 -23.58 6.96 5.57
CA GLN A 51 -23.08 5.86 6.40
C GLN A 51 -21.57 5.66 6.32
N VAL A 52 -20.95 5.97 5.16
CA VAL A 52 -19.50 5.90 4.99
C VAL A 52 -18.80 7.09 5.67
N VAL A 53 -19.36 8.29 5.56
CA VAL A 53 -18.81 9.51 6.18
C VAL A 53 -18.85 9.44 7.71
N GLU A 54 -19.88 8.79 8.28
CA GLU A 54 -20.05 8.61 9.73
C GLU A 54 -19.14 7.52 10.33
N LEU A 55 -18.29 6.86 9.53
CA LEU A 55 -17.36 5.85 10.05
C LEU A 55 -16.26 6.49 10.90
N SER A 56 -15.93 5.84 12.02
CA SER A 56 -14.71 6.16 12.75
C SER A 56 -13.48 5.82 11.90
N ILE A 57 -12.32 6.38 12.24
CA ILE A 57 -11.11 6.10 11.48
C ILE A 57 -10.69 4.63 11.53
N GLU A 58 -10.96 3.92 12.63
CA GLU A 58 -10.74 2.48 12.77
C GLU A 58 -11.65 1.68 11.84
N ASP A 59 -12.91 2.11 11.70
CA ASP A 59 -13.87 1.52 10.77
C ASP A 59 -13.42 1.75 9.31
N VAL A 60 -12.93 2.95 8.97
CA VAL A 60 -12.37 3.26 7.64
C VAL A 60 -11.15 2.39 7.33
N ARG A 61 -10.21 2.26 8.28
CA ARG A 61 -9.01 1.40 8.13
C ARG A 61 -9.39 -0.07 7.95
N PHE A 62 -10.35 -0.56 8.75
CA PHE A 62 -10.84 -1.93 8.62
C PHE A 62 -11.51 -2.14 7.25
N LEU A 63 -12.42 -1.24 6.85
CA LEU A 63 -13.06 -1.28 5.55
C LEU A 63 -12.04 -1.28 4.41
N ASN A 64 -11.03 -0.40 4.49
CA ASN A 64 -9.93 -0.33 3.55
C ASN A 64 -9.21 -1.68 3.42
N SER A 65 -8.96 -2.38 4.53
CA SER A 65 -8.33 -3.72 4.48
C SER A 65 -9.19 -4.78 3.76
N LEU A 66 -10.52 -4.67 3.81
CA LEU A 66 -11.45 -5.63 3.18
C LEU A 66 -11.66 -5.37 1.69
N ILE A 67 -11.73 -4.10 1.28
CA ILE A 67 -12.01 -3.75 -0.13
C ILE A 67 -10.84 -4.09 -1.05
N PHE A 68 -9.60 -3.99 -0.56
CA PHE A 68 -8.40 -4.25 -1.36
C PHE A 68 -7.99 -5.73 -1.44
N ASP A 69 -8.59 -6.63 -0.65
CA ASP A 69 -8.34 -8.07 -0.80
C ASP A 69 -9.16 -8.67 -1.95
N LYS A 70 -8.46 -9.24 -2.94
CA LYS A 70 -9.07 -9.85 -4.13
C LYS A 70 -9.80 -11.17 -3.86
N ARG A 71 -9.45 -11.90 -2.79
CA ARG A 71 -10.12 -13.17 -2.42
C ARG A 71 -11.59 -12.93 -2.12
N GLY A 72 -11.91 -11.81 -1.48
CA GLY A 72 -13.28 -11.41 -1.18
C GLY A 72 -14.01 -12.28 -0.14
N SER A 73 -13.31 -13.26 0.44
CA SER A 73 -13.80 -14.14 1.50
C SER A 73 -12.78 -14.22 2.63
N PHE A 74 -13.25 -14.24 3.88
CA PHE A 74 -12.40 -14.13 5.06
C PHE A 74 -12.81 -15.09 6.16
N SER A 75 -11.86 -15.66 6.90
CA SER A 75 -12.19 -16.38 8.15
C SER A 75 -12.48 -15.39 9.29
N LEU A 76 -13.05 -15.87 10.40
CA LEU A 76 -13.25 -15.03 11.58
C LEU A 76 -11.91 -14.54 12.16
N GLU A 77 -10.90 -15.41 12.18
CA GLU A 77 -9.56 -15.12 12.67
C GLU A 77 -8.90 -14.02 11.84
N GLU A 78 -9.02 -14.11 10.51
CA GLU A 78 -8.52 -13.07 9.60
C GLU A 78 -9.23 -11.73 9.83
N LEU A 79 -10.56 -11.73 10.04
CA LEU A 79 -11.29 -10.50 10.35
C LEU A 79 -10.89 -9.92 11.72
N ILE A 80 -10.66 -10.77 12.73
CA ILE A 80 -10.18 -10.33 14.04
C ILE A 80 -8.80 -9.71 13.91
N ALA A 81 -7.89 -10.34 13.17
CA ALA A 81 -6.55 -9.82 12.93
C ALA A 81 -6.60 -8.46 12.23
N ARG A 82 -7.42 -8.30 11.18
CA ARG A 82 -7.59 -7.02 10.48
C ARG A 82 -8.24 -5.95 11.35
N ALA A 83 -9.24 -6.30 12.16
CA ALA A 83 -9.84 -5.37 13.11
C ALA A 83 -8.81 -4.91 14.15
N GLN A 84 -7.97 -5.81 14.64
CA GLN A 84 -6.89 -5.44 15.57
C GLN A 84 -5.83 -4.55 14.90
N GLN A 85 -5.51 -4.78 13.62
CA GLN A 85 -4.58 -3.96 12.87
C GLN A 85 -5.12 -2.57 12.51
N SER A 86 -6.45 -2.42 12.38
CA SER A 86 -7.08 -1.11 12.11
C SER A 86 -7.01 -0.15 13.30
N ARG A 87 -6.76 -0.71 14.50
CA ARG A 87 -6.55 0.04 15.72
C ARG A 87 -5.05 0.34 15.94
N PHE A 88 -4.65 1.58 15.67
CA PHE A 88 -3.25 1.99 15.80
C PHE A 88 -2.83 2.29 17.25
N VAL A 89 -3.74 2.84 18.05
CA VAL A 89 -3.53 3.16 19.47
C VAL A 89 -4.30 2.15 20.31
N LYS A 90 -3.58 1.45 21.19
CA LYS A 90 -4.17 0.56 22.21
C LYS A 90 -4.05 1.28 23.55
N GLU A 91 -5.19 1.62 24.14
CA GLU A 91 -5.23 2.13 25.50
C GLU A 91 -5.45 0.96 26.45
N ASP A 92 -4.74 0.94 27.58
CA ASP A 92 -4.70 -0.20 28.49
C ASP A 92 -6.03 -0.46 29.25
N ASN A 93 -7.03 0.42 29.12
CA ASN A 93 -8.31 0.38 29.86
C ASN A 93 -9.56 0.50 28.98
N ASP A 94 -9.47 0.17 27.69
CA ASP A 94 -10.62 0.27 26.78
C ASP A 94 -11.28 -1.09 26.54
N ASP A 95 -12.62 -1.15 26.68
CA ASP A 95 -13.49 -2.32 26.45
C ASP A 95 -13.61 -2.72 24.97
N TRP A 96 -12.75 -2.18 24.11
CA TRP A 96 -12.79 -2.40 22.68
C TRP A 96 -12.65 -3.88 22.30
N ASN A 97 -13.65 -4.37 21.58
CA ASN A 97 -13.71 -5.76 21.14
C ASN A 97 -13.72 -5.85 19.60
N PRO A 98 -12.75 -6.55 18.97
CA PRO A 98 -12.71 -6.70 17.51
C PRO A 98 -13.97 -7.40 16.97
N ARG A 99 -14.61 -8.26 17.76
CA ARG A 99 -15.86 -8.94 17.37
C ARG A 99 -17.04 -7.98 17.28
N GLU A 100 -17.05 -6.91 18.07
CA GLU A 100 -18.10 -5.89 17.98
C GLU A 100 -17.99 -5.06 16.71
N LEU A 101 -16.76 -4.73 16.29
CA LEU A 101 -16.51 -4.08 15.00
C LEU A 101 -17.03 -4.95 13.85
N ILE A 102 -16.70 -6.24 13.85
CA ILE A 102 -17.22 -7.21 12.86
C ILE A 102 -18.76 -7.26 12.91
N ALA A 103 -19.35 -7.32 14.11
CA ALA A 103 -20.79 -7.33 14.29
C ALA A 103 -21.48 -6.04 13.78
N ARG A 104 -20.85 -4.86 13.93
CA ARG A 104 -21.34 -3.61 13.31
C ARG A 104 -21.40 -3.73 11.79
N PHE A 105 -20.35 -4.24 11.15
CA PHE A 105 -20.31 -4.42 9.69
C PHE A 105 -21.37 -5.42 9.21
N LYS A 106 -21.63 -6.49 9.99
CA LYS A 106 -22.75 -7.40 9.73
C LYS A 106 -24.11 -6.71 9.84
N ARG A 107 -24.34 -5.93 10.92
CA ARG A 107 -25.59 -5.19 11.13
C ARG A 107 -25.85 -4.17 10.03
N ARG A 108 -24.81 -3.53 9.49
CA ARG A 108 -24.92 -2.64 8.32
C ARG A 108 -25.19 -3.38 7.00
N GLY A 109 -25.17 -4.72 6.98
CA GLY A 109 -25.31 -5.49 5.75
C GLY A 109 -24.12 -5.31 4.81
N TRP A 110 -22.93 -5.09 5.35
CA TRP A 110 -21.69 -4.91 4.58
C TRP A 110 -20.82 -6.17 4.58
N LEU A 111 -21.09 -7.08 5.52
CA LEU A 111 -20.39 -8.33 5.69
C LEU A 111 -21.42 -9.45 5.94
N PHE A 112 -21.33 -10.53 5.15
CA PHE A 112 -22.26 -11.66 5.21
C PHE A 112 -21.50 -12.96 5.46
N ASN A 113 -22.15 -13.94 6.08
CA ASN A 113 -21.61 -15.31 6.10
C ASN A 113 -21.72 -15.91 4.68
N GLY A 114 -20.85 -16.85 4.34
CA GLY A 114 -20.98 -17.64 3.12
C GLY A 114 -22.22 -18.52 3.14
N TYR A 115 -22.71 -18.86 1.95
CA TYR A 115 -24.00 -19.50 1.73
C TYR A 115 -23.91 -21.01 1.46
N SER A 116 -22.73 -21.51 1.07
CA SER A 116 -22.53 -22.94 0.77
C SER A 116 -21.98 -23.69 1.99
N GLN A 117 -22.14 -25.02 2.02
CA GLN A 117 -21.60 -25.85 3.12
C GLN A 117 -20.09 -25.63 3.32
N ASN A 118 -19.34 -25.42 2.23
CA ASN A 118 -17.90 -25.19 2.26
C ASN A 118 -17.51 -23.75 2.62
N THR A 119 -18.44 -22.79 2.57
CA THR A 119 -18.17 -21.36 2.82
C THR A 119 -18.92 -20.80 4.03
N ARG A 120 -19.75 -21.60 4.72
CA ARG A 120 -20.61 -21.15 5.83
C ARG A 120 -19.85 -20.46 6.97
N TYR A 121 -18.58 -20.81 7.17
CA TYR A 121 -17.69 -20.23 8.18
C TYR A 121 -16.87 -19.03 7.68
N LEU A 122 -16.96 -18.71 6.39
CA LEU A 122 -16.30 -17.57 5.78
C LEU A 122 -17.25 -16.37 5.76
N PHE A 123 -16.65 -15.18 5.74
CA PHE A 123 -17.34 -13.91 5.64
C PHE A 123 -17.02 -13.25 4.30
N GLN A 124 -17.99 -12.60 3.67
CA GLN A 124 -17.84 -11.99 2.36
C GLN A 124 -18.41 -10.57 2.35
N VAL A 125 -17.74 -9.68 1.61
CA VAL A 125 -18.23 -8.34 1.31
C VAL A 125 -18.84 -8.35 -0.09
N PRO A 126 -20.09 -7.88 -0.29
CA PRO A 126 -20.71 -7.84 -1.61
C PRO A 126 -19.87 -7.05 -2.62
N ALA A 127 -19.77 -7.55 -3.85
CA ALA A 127 -18.88 -6.98 -4.86
C ALA A 127 -19.30 -5.58 -5.33
N ASP A 128 -20.60 -5.36 -5.46
CA ASP A 128 -21.20 -4.04 -5.72
C ASP A 128 -20.96 -3.07 -4.57
N LEU A 129 -21.05 -3.52 -3.31
CA LEU A 129 -20.71 -2.68 -2.17
C LEU A 129 -19.24 -2.29 -2.14
N LYS A 130 -18.30 -3.19 -2.46
CA LYS A 130 -16.87 -2.86 -2.56
C LYS A 130 -16.62 -1.66 -3.49
N ARG A 131 -17.26 -1.64 -4.66
CA ARG A 131 -17.17 -0.51 -5.62
C ARG A 131 -17.76 0.77 -5.04
N ARG A 132 -18.92 0.67 -4.38
CA ARG A 132 -19.56 1.83 -3.77
C ARG A 132 -18.74 2.41 -2.61
N PHE A 133 -18.10 1.57 -1.80
CA PHE A 133 -17.16 2.01 -0.76
C PHE A 133 -15.96 2.73 -1.37
N ASP A 134 -15.37 2.15 -2.42
CA ASP A 134 -14.27 2.77 -3.14
C ASP A 134 -14.62 4.17 -3.68
N ASP A 135 -15.82 4.32 -4.26
CA ASP A 135 -16.31 5.62 -4.75
C ASP A 135 -16.59 6.61 -3.61
N ALA A 136 -17.22 6.16 -2.52
CA ALA A 136 -17.57 7.01 -1.39
C ALA A 136 -16.34 7.50 -0.63
N LEU A 137 -15.42 6.59 -0.29
CA LEU A 137 -14.14 6.94 0.36
C LEU A 137 -13.28 7.81 -0.56
N GLY A 138 -13.23 7.49 -1.86
CA GLY A 138 -12.51 8.29 -2.85
C GLY A 138 -12.99 9.74 -2.89
N LYS A 139 -14.32 9.96 -2.90
CA LYS A 139 -14.89 11.32 -2.83
C LYS A 139 -14.55 12.01 -1.51
N GLN A 140 -14.65 11.31 -0.39
CA GLN A 140 -14.33 11.86 0.93
C GLN A 140 -12.88 12.32 1.01
N PHE A 141 -11.93 11.52 0.52
CA PHE A 141 -10.52 11.92 0.45
C PHE A 141 -10.30 13.05 -0.54
N GLN A 142 -10.96 13.02 -1.69
CA GLN A 142 -10.85 14.08 -2.71
C GLN A 142 -11.34 15.44 -2.21
N GLN A 143 -12.36 15.49 -1.35
CA GLN A 143 -12.84 16.72 -0.72
C GLN A 143 -11.79 17.42 0.14
N GLN A 144 -10.76 16.70 0.60
CA GLN A 144 -9.68 17.26 1.38
C GLN A 144 -8.54 17.79 0.51
N LEU A 145 -8.55 17.51 -0.79
CA LEU A 145 -7.45 17.85 -1.69
C LEU A 145 -7.53 19.29 -2.17
N GLU A 146 -6.37 19.93 -2.20
CA GLU A 146 -6.17 21.20 -2.87
C GLU A 146 -5.53 20.92 -4.22
N THR A 147 -6.32 21.09 -5.28
CA THR A 147 -5.87 20.94 -6.67
C THR A 147 -5.27 22.24 -7.15
N ILE A 148 -4.16 22.15 -7.89
CA ILE A 148 -3.50 23.31 -8.49
C ILE A 148 -3.26 23.08 -9.99
N GLY A 149 -2.84 24.14 -10.68
CA GLY A 149 -2.34 24.05 -12.05
C GLY A 149 -0.98 23.32 -12.13
N GLU A 150 -0.47 23.14 -13.34
CA GLU A 150 0.87 22.60 -13.53
C GLU A 150 1.93 23.54 -12.94
N PRO A 151 2.84 23.04 -12.09
CA PRO A 151 3.91 23.86 -11.51
C PRO A 151 4.95 24.26 -12.58
N SER A 152 5.68 25.34 -12.32
CA SER A 152 6.72 25.85 -13.23
C SER A 152 7.90 24.88 -13.39
N VAL A 153 8.24 24.16 -12.32
CA VAL A 153 9.31 23.15 -12.30
C VAL A 153 8.81 21.91 -11.58
N TYR A 154 9.07 20.75 -12.18
CA TYR A 154 8.84 19.45 -11.56
C TYR A 154 9.91 18.44 -11.94
N ARG A 155 10.05 17.44 -11.07
CA ARG A 155 10.90 16.26 -11.22
C ARG A 155 10.05 15.09 -11.68
N ASP A 156 10.46 14.45 -12.76
CA ASP A 156 9.89 13.22 -13.31
C ASP A 156 11.04 12.25 -13.62
N GLU A 157 11.16 11.18 -12.85
CA GLU A 157 12.26 10.21 -13.00
C GLU A 157 11.96 9.10 -14.00
N GLN A 158 10.72 9.02 -14.52
CA GLN A 158 10.33 8.05 -15.55
C GLN A 158 10.87 6.64 -15.27
N LYS A 159 11.60 6.03 -16.20
CA LYS A 159 12.16 4.68 -16.06
C LYS A 159 13.62 4.64 -15.58
N LEU A 160 14.16 5.75 -15.07
CA LEU A 160 15.59 5.85 -14.71
C LEU A 160 16.04 4.80 -13.68
N ILE A 161 15.11 4.21 -12.91
CA ILE A 161 15.46 3.15 -11.95
C ILE A 161 15.95 1.88 -12.64
N LEU A 162 15.46 1.59 -13.85
CA LEU A 162 15.89 0.44 -14.63
C LEU A 162 17.33 0.65 -15.14
N ASP A 163 17.62 1.87 -15.60
CA ASP A 163 18.97 2.26 -16.02
C ASP A 163 19.94 2.23 -14.84
N ASP A 164 19.51 2.71 -13.67
CA ASP A 164 20.31 2.74 -12.45
C ASP A 164 20.62 1.33 -11.90
N ILE A 165 19.69 0.37 -12.01
CA ILE A 165 19.97 -1.05 -11.74
C ILE A 165 21.10 -1.54 -12.64
N ARG A 166 21.02 -1.26 -13.95
CA ARG A 166 22.05 -1.67 -14.91
C ARG A 166 23.39 -0.98 -14.65
N HIS A 167 23.40 0.33 -14.37
CA HIS A 167 24.61 1.08 -14.04
C HIS A 167 25.30 0.51 -12.79
N PHE A 168 24.52 0.14 -11.78
CA PHE A 168 25.05 -0.51 -10.58
C PHE A 168 25.68 -1.88 -10.90
N LEU A 169 24.99 -2.75 -11.63
CA LEU A 169 25.55 -4.06 -12.02
C LEU A 169 26.82 -3.91 -12.87
N HIS A 170 26.84 -2.94 -13.79
CA HIS A 170 28.02 -2.65 -14.59
C HIS A 170 29.20 -2.17 -13.74
N PHE A 171 28.94 -1.36 -12.70
CA PHE A 171 29.97 -0.95 -11.73
C PHE A 171 30.54 -2.16 -10.98
N VAL A 172 29.68 -3.04 -10.45
CA VAL A 172 30.09 -4.25 -9.73
C VAL A 172 30.89 -5.20 -10.62
N GLY A 173 30.54 -5.32 -11.91
CA GLY A 173 31.27 -6.16 -12.86
C GLY A 173 32.66 -5.64 -13.26
N GLN A 174 32.97 -4.36 -12.99
CA GLN A 174 34.23 -3.71 -13.40
C GLN A 174 35.21 -3.46 -12.25
N GLN A 175 34.75 -3.53 -11.01
CA GLN A 175 35.51 -3.13 -9.83
C GLN A 175 35.46 -4.25 -8.79
N GLU A 176 36.57 -4.49 -8.14
CA GLU A 176 36.60 -5.33 -6.94
C GLU A 176 36.13 -4.49 -5.74
N ILE A 177 34.90 -4.72 -5.29
CA ILE A 177 34.29 -3.93 -4.23
C ILE A 177 34.44 -4.69 -2.91
N LEU A 178 35.31 -4.18 -2.04
CA LEU A 178 35.42 -4.68 -0.67
C LEU A 178 34.27 -4.15 0.19
N LEU A 179 33.71 -5.04 1.00
CA LEU A 179 32.68 -4.77 1.99
C LEU A 179 33.29 -4.66 3.38
N THR A 180 32.57 -4.02 4.30
CA THR A 180 32.89 -4.02 5.72
C THR A 180 32.62 -5.39 6.34
N ALA A 181 33.02 -5.59 7.60
CA ALA A 181 32.68 -6.78 8.37
C ALA A 181 31.15 -6.95 8.60
N GLU A 182 30.39 -5.88 8.35
CA GLU A 182 28.93 -5.80 8.45
C GLU A 182 28.26 -5.87 7.06
N ASN A 183 29.02 -6.23 6.02
CA ASN A 183 28.58 -6.46 4.64
C ASN A 183 28.02 -5.25 3.87
N TYR A 184 28.36 -4.01 4.25
CA TYR A 184 28.07 -2.82 3.43
C TYR A 184 29.34 -2.24 2.80
N MET A 185 29.17 -1.43 1.75
CA MET A 185 30.26 -0.81 1.03
C MET A 185 30.92 0.29 1.86
N TYR A 186 32.26 0.36 1.82
CA TYR A 186 32.98 1.52 2.33
C TYR A 186 32.54 2.81 1.60
N LYS A 187 32.59 3.94 2.31
CA LYS A 187 32.14 5.25 1.83
C LYS A 187 32.65 5.62 0.43
N ARG A 188 33.89 5.27 0.11
CA ARG A 188 34.50 5.54 -1.22
C ARG A 188 33.75 4.81 -2.34
N TYR A 189 33.46 3.52 -2.17
CA TYR A 189 32.73 2.75 -3.17
C TYR A 189 31.27 3.20 -3.27
N LEU A 190 30.63 3.47 -2.13
CA LEU A 190 29.28 4.02 -2.11
C LEU A 190 29.20 5.34 -2.91
N GLN A 191 30.12 6.28 -2.67
CA GLN A 191 30.15 7.54 -3.42
C GLN A 191 30.33 7.32 -4.93
N GLN A 192 31.25 6.45 -5.33
CA GLN A 192 31.48 6.13 -6.74
C GLN A 192 30.25 5.53 -7.42
N VAL A 193 29.47 4.70 -6.70
CA VAL A 193 28.20 4.17 -7.21
C VAL A 193 27.20 5.30 -7.39
N LEU A 194 26.96 6.12 -6.36
CA LEU A 194 25.99 7.23 -6.39
C LEU A 194 26.34 8.25 -7.49
N ASP A 195 27.64 8.48 -7.73
CA ASP A 195 28.12 9.38 -8.79
C ASP A 195 27.84 8.82 -10.21
N ARG A 196 27.61 7.51 -10.36
CA ARG A 196 27.23 6.88 -11.63
C ARG A 196 25.72 6.79 -11.87
N LEU A 197 24.91 6.85 -10.82
CA LEU A 197 23.46 6.79 -10.97
C LEU A 197 22.93 8.05 -11.65
N SER A 198 21.86 7.89 -12.42
CA SER A 198 21.15 8.95 -13.12
C SER A 198 20.51 9.92 -12.11
N VAL A 199 20.01 9.37 -11.01
CA VAL A 199 19.41 10.11 -9.91
C VAL A 199 20.42 10.24 -8.77
N LYS A 200 20.74 11.48 -8.39
CA LYS A 200 21.67 11.76 -7.30
C LYS A 200 20.99 11.65 -5.94
N GLU A 201 21.63 10.93 -5.03
CA GLU A 201 21.29 10.85 -3.62
C GLU A 201 22.53 11.12 -2.77
N GLU A 202 22.33 11.74 -1.62
CA GLU A 202 23.39 11.95 -0.63
C GLU A 202 23.53 10.71 0.26
N PRO A 203 24.76 10.31 0.65
CA PRO A 203 24.97 9.24 1.62
C PRO A 203 24.24 9.49 2.95
N VAL A 204 23.89 8.41 3.64
CA VAL A 204 23.20 8.50 4.94
C VAL A 204 24.11 9.18 5.97
N GLY A 205 23.57 10.17 6.67
CA GLY A 205 24.28 10.84 7.76
C GLY A 205 24.45 9.94 8.99
N ARG A 206 25.56 10.13 9.74
CA ARG A 206 25.93 9.30 10.91
C ARG A 206 24.90 9.26 12.05
N THR A 207 23.95 10.18 12.10
CA THR A 207 22.96 10.32 13.17
C THR A 207 21.53 9.92 12.75
N ALA A 208 21.34 9.50 11.49
CA ALA A 208 20.03 9.14 10.98
C ALA A 208 19.68 7.70 11.40
N TRP A 209 18.95 7.55 12.50
CA TRP A 209 18.36 6.27 12.90
C TRP A 209 17.32 5.84 11.87
N ARG A 210 17.62 4.80 11.08
CA ARG A 210 16.74 4.25 10.04
C ARG A 210 16.53 2.76 10.27
N PHE A 211 15.32 2.27 9.99
CA PHE A 211 14.96 0.85 10.22
C PHE A 211 13.95 0.34 9.19
N GLY A 212 14.08 -0.93 8.80
CA GLY A 212 12.95 -1.80 8.47
C GLY A 212 12.28 -1.68 7.10
N TYR A 213 12.91 -1.06 6.11
CA TYR A 213 12.40 -1.00 4.72
C TYR A 213 13.23 -1.79 3.70
N GLY A 214 13.95 -2.81 4.19
CA GLY A 214 14.94 -3.55 3.42
C GLY A 214 16.20 -3.82 4.23
N ARG A 215 17.16 -4.53 3.63
CA ARG A 215 18.39 -4.95 4.33
C ARG A 215 19.33 -3.76 4.49
N MET A 216 19.58 -3.03 3.41
CA MET A 216 20.58 -1.96 3.37
C MET A 216 20.03 -0.56 3.66
N CYS A 217 18.78 -0.46 4.10
CA CYS A 217 18.10 0.84 4.30
C CYS A 217 18.80 1.70 5.37
N LYS A 218 19.58 1.10 6.28
CA LYS A 218 20.33 1.83 7.29
C LYS A 218 21.59 2.48 6.74
N GLU A 219 22.24 1.79 5.81
CA GLU A 219 23.58 2.12 5.32
C GLU A 219 23.53 2.93 4.03
N TYR A 220 22.49 2.74 3.21
CA TYR A 220 22.36 3.37 1.91
C TYR A 220 21.16 4.33 1.81
N PRO A 221 21.22 5.33 0.90
CA PRO A 221 20.08 6.19 0.59
C PRO A 221 18.86 5.40 0.08
N ASN A 222 17.68 6.00 0.08
CA ASN A 222 16.41 5.30 -0.14
C ASN A 222 16.37 4.52 -1.47
N ARG A 223 16.65 5.20 -2.59
CA ARG A 223 16.60 4.59 -3.91
C ARG A 223 17.74 3.60 -4.10
N PHE A 224 18.97 3.96 -3.73
CA PHE A 224 20.09 3.05 -3.88
C PHE A 224 19.98 1.80 -3.00
N SER A 225 19.53 1.92 -1.75
CA SER A 225 19.23 0.76 -0.90
C SER A 225 18.24 -0.18 -1.55
N PHE A 226 17.19 0.37 -2.17
CA PHE A 226 16.17 -0.41 -2.84
C PHE A 226 16.73 -1.13 -4.08
N ILE A 227 17.56 -0.46 -4.89
CA ILE A 227 18.25 -1.07 -6.04
C ILE A 227 19.16 -2.20 -5.59
N TYR A 228 19.92 -1.99 -4.52
CA TYR A 228 20.83 -2.98 -3.95
C TYR A 228 20.06 -4.23 -3.51
N ASP A 229 19.01 -4.04 -2.71
CA ASP A 229 18.16 -5.12 -2.20
C ASP A 229 17.45 -5.86 -3.35
N TYR A 230 17.03 -5.15 -4.41
CA TYR A 230 16.47 -5.76 -5.63
C TYR A 230 17.49 -6.68 -6.31
N CYS A 231 18.69 -6.16 -6.57
CA CYS A 231 19.75 -6.94 -7.23
C CYS A 231 20.15 -8.15 -6.41
N TYR A 232 20.22 -8.02 -5.08
CA TYR A 232 20.52 -9.16 -4.22
C TYR A 232 19.39 -10.19 -4.23
N PHE A 233 18.13 -9.76 -4.06
CA PHE A 233 16.98 -10.67 -4.03
C PHE A 233 16.81 -11.46 -5.33
N HIS A 234 17.11 -10.83 -6.46
CA HIS A 234 17.07 -11.48 -7.78
C HIS A 234 18.35 -12.24 -8.12
N GLU A 235 19.27 -12.40 -7.15
CA GLU A 235 20.54 -13.11 -7.29
C GLU A 235 21.40 -12.54 -8.42
N LEU A 236 21.39 -11.23 -8.65
CA LEU A 236 22.24 -10.55 -9.64
C LEU A 236 23.61 -10.18 -9.05
N ILE A 237 23.65 -9.97 -7.73
CA ILE A 237 24.87 -9.74 -6.96
C ILE A 237 24.98 -10.78 -5.83
N THR A 238 26.20 -10.98 -5.34
CA THR A 238 26.48 -11.81 -4.16
C THR A 238 27.51 -11.14 -3.26
N GLU A 239 27.35 -11.35 -1.96
CA GLU A 239 28.25 -10.90 -0.90
C GLU A 239 29.02 -12.12 -0.40
N SER A 240 30.26 -12.32 -0.86
CA SER A 240 31.08 -13.46 -0.42
C SER A 240 32.51 -13.03 -0.11
N ASN A 241 33.10 -13.60 0.93
CA ASN A 241 34.47 -13.25 1.39
C ASN A 241 34.69 -11.74 1.58
N GLN A 242 33.70 -11.02 2.12
CA GLN A 242 33.72 -9.56 2.26
C GLN A 242 33.94 -8.81 0.94
N ALA A 243 33.52 -9.41 -0.17
CA ALA A 243 33.51 -8.78 -1.48
C ALA A 243 32.10 -8.82 -2.08
N LEU A 244 31.74 -7.74 -2.75
CA LEU A 244 30.54 -7.65 -3.56
C LEU A 244 30.92 -7.94 -5.01
N THR A 245 30.31 -8.98 -5.57
CA THR A 245 30.58 -9.42 -6.95
C THR A 245 29.29 -9.70 -7.70
N LEU A 246 29.35 -9.74 -9.04
CA LEU A 246 28.26 -10.27 -9.84
C LEU A 246 28.15 -11.77 -9.62
N SER A 247 26.91 -12.26 -9.48
CA SER A 247 26.67 -13.70 -9.57
C SER A 247 26.81 -14.18 -11.03
N PRO A 248 26.83 -15.50 -11.28
CA PRO A 248 26.76 -16.02 -12.66
C PRO A 248 25.55 -15.48 -13.43
N LYS A 249 24.39 -15.41 -12.76
CA LYS A 249 23.14 -14.87 -13.32
C LYS A 249 23.24 -13.38 -13.63
N GLY A 250 23.85 -12.59 -12.74
CA GLY A 250 24.07 -11.17 -12.94
C GLY A 250 25.02 -10.88 -14.11
N ALA A 251 26.09 -11.68 -14.25
CA ALA A 251 27.02 -11.58 -15.36
C ALA A 251 26.36 -11.91 -16.70
N GLU A 252 25.57 -12.99 -16.77
CA GLU A 252 24.80 -13.37 -17.96
C GLU A 252 23.76 -12.30 -18.32
N TRP A 253 23.01 -11.81 -17.32
CA TRP A 253 22.03 -10.75 -17.50
C TRP A 253 22.68 -9.50 -18.12
N LEU A 254 23.82 -9.07 -17.58
CA LEU A 254 24.54 -7.89 -18.07
C LEU A 254 25.07 -8.10 -19.51
N ALA A 255 25.59 -9.29 -19.81
CA ALA A 255 26.12 -9.64 -21.14
C ALA A 255 25.02 -9.75 -22.20
N SER A 256 23.85 -10.27 -21.84
CA SER A 256 22.70 -10.41 -22.76
C SER A 256 22.09 -9.08 -23.18
N GLY A 257 22.40 -7.99 -22.45
CA GLY A 257 21.78 -6.70 -22.67
C GLY A 257 20.31 -6.64 -22.22
N ALA A 258 19.84 -7.61 -21.44
CA ALA A 258 18.50 -7.63 -20.87
C ALA A 258 18.15 -6.33 -20.12
N GLN A 259 16.85 -6.06 -20.02
CA GLN A 259 16.31 -4.95 -19.26
C GLN A 259 15.30 -5.47 -18.25
N GLU A 260 15.31 -4.87 -17.06
CA GLU A 260 14.33 -5.16 -16.03
C GLU A 260 12.94 -4.63 -16.44
N ASP A 261 11.91 -5.32 -15.95
CA ASP A 261 10.53 -4.88 -16.09
C ASP A 261 10.14 -4.02 -14.87
N LEU A 262 9.72 -2.77 -15.12
CA LEU A 262 9.29 -1.86 -14.06
C LEU A 262 8.14 -2.44 -13.22
N LEU A 263 7.30 -3.29 -13.82
CA LEU A 263 6.24 -3.99 -13.11
C LEU A 263 6.81 -4.91 -12.01
N GLN A 264 7.91 -5.61 -12.29
CA GLN A 264 8.59 -6.48 -11.32
C GLN A 264 9.28 -5.65 -10.24
N VAL A 265 9.93 -4.55 -10.61
CA VAL A 265 10.57 -3.62 -9.66
C VAL A 265 9.53 -3.03 -8.70
N TYR A 266 8.39 -2.54 -9.21
CA TYR A 266 7.32 -2.03 -8.36
C TYR A 266 6.70 -3.13 -7.48
N ARG A 267 6.50 -4.35 -8.01
CA ARG A 267 6.03 -5.49 -7.20
C ARG A 267 7.02 -5.81 -6.08
N PHE A 268 8.32 -5.78 -6.35
CA PHE A 268 9.35 -5.97 -5.34
C PHE A 268 9.27 -4.91 -4.24
N TRP A 269 9.11 -3.62 -4.59
CA TRP A 269 8.89 -2.55 -3.61
C TRP A 269 7.71 -2.81 -2.68
N LEU A 270 6.55 -3.16 -3.25
CA LEU A 270 5.37 -3.50 -2.45
C LEU A 270 5.65 -4.63 -1.46
N ARG A 271 6.32 -5.70 -1.91
CA ARG A 271 6.62 -6.88 -1.09
C ARG A 271 7.68 -6.61 -0.03
N LEU A 272 8.71 -5.83 -0.36
CA LEU A 272 9.80 -5.48 0.55
C LEU A 272 9.31 -4.58 1.69
N TYR A 273 8.47 -3.58 1.39
CA TYR A 273 8.03 -2.58 2.36
C TYR A 273 6.80 -3.05 3.16
N LYS A 274 6.13 -4.14 2.75
CA LYS A 274 4.89 -4.64 3.35
C LYS A 274 4.99 -4.91 4.85
N GLY A 275 6.14 -5.39 5.33
CA GLY A 275 6.35 -5.63 6.76
C GLY A 275 6.24 -4.35 7.60
N ALA A 276 6.75 -3.24 7.07
CA ALA A 276 6.71 -1.93 7.72
C ALA A 276 5.40 -1.17 7.45
N ILE A 277 4.84 -1.31 6.25
CA ILE A 277 3.61 -0.64 5.81
C ILE A 277 2.64 -1.70 5.25
N PRO A 278 1.88 -2.40 6.11
CA PRO A 278 1.04 -3.51 5.67
C PRO A 278 0.01 -3.14 4.60
N ASN A 279 -0.47 -1.90 4.63
CA ASN A 279 -1.48 -1.36 3.71
C ASN A 279 -0.87 -0.58 2.52
N LEU A 280 0.43 -0.73 2.23
CA LEU A 280 1.14 0.04 1.20
C LEU A 280 0.45 -0.02 -0.18
N GLN A 281 -0.03 -1.19 -0.59
CA GLN A 281 -0.72 -1.33 -1.87
C GLN A 281 -2.01 -0.50 -1.93
N SER A 282 -2.78 -0.45 -0.83
CA SER A 282 -3.98 0.40 -0.76
C SER A 282 -3.62 1.89 -0.80
N LEU A 283 -2.51 2.28 -0.15
CA LEU A 283 -2.03 3.65 -0.19
C LEU A 283 -1.57 4.03 -1.61
N ALA A 284 -0.83 3.16 -2.29
CA ALA A 284 -0.43 3.38 -3.69
C ALA A 284 -1.66 3.49 -4.62
N TYR A 285 -2.70 2.70 -4.38
CA TYR A 285 -3.97 2.84 -5.09
C TYR A 285 -4.63 4.20 -4.84
N TRP A 286 -4.73 4.63 -3.57
CA TRP A 286 -5.33 5.94 -3.26
C TRP A 286 -4.50 7.09 -3.84
N MET A 287 -3.17 6.99 -3.80
CA MET A 287 -2.28 7.93 -4.48
C MET A 287 -2.61 8.04 -5.97
N GLU A 288 -2.77 6.91 -6.68
CA GLU A 288 -3.18 6.90 -8.10
C GLU A 288 -4.51 7.60 -8.33
N LYS A 289 -5.52 7.29 -7.50
CA LYS A 289 -6.87 7.84 -7.65
C LYS A 289 -6.94 9.33 -7.35
N LEU A 290 -6.21 9.80 -6.33
CA LEU A 290 -6.27 11.15 -5.79
C LEU A 290 -5.34 12.14 -6.51
N THR A 291 -4.28 11.67 -7.17
CA THR A 291 -3.25 12.54 -7.78
C THR A 291 -3.32 12.56 -9.32
N LYS A 292 -4.49 12.33 -9.91
CA LYS A 292 -4.70 12.43 -11.38
C LYS A 292 -4.39 13.84 -11.92
N GLN A 293 -4.64 14.85 -11.09
CA GLN A 293 -4.25 16.24 -11.33
C GLN A 293 -3.16 16.62 -10.30
N TRP A 294 -2.50 17.75 -10.53
CA TRP A 294 -1.55 18.27 -9.56
C TRP A 294 -2.28 18.65 -8.26
N VAL A 295 -1.85 18.06 -7.15
CA VAL A 295 -2.38 18.33 -5.82
C VAL A 295 -1.27 18.67 -4.85
N THR A 296 -1.57 19.44 -3.80
CA THR A 296 -0.57 19.76 -2.78
C THR A 296 -0.27 18.54 -1.91
N VAL A 297 1.02 18.33 -1.60
CA VAL A 297 1.43 17.25 -0.69
C VAL A 297 0.81 17.46 0.70
N ALA A 298 0.62 18.70 1.12
CA ALA A 298 -0.03 19.05 2.39
C ALA A 298 -1.49 18.55 2.46
N SER A 299 -2.29 18.77 1.42
CA SER A 299 -3.68 18.30 1.39
C SER A 299 -3.79 16.78 1.26
N LEU A 300 -2.86 16.17 0.51
CA LEU A 300 -2.75 14.71 0.39
C LEU A 300 -2.37 14.04 1.73
N LYS A 301 -1.52 14.69 2.53
CA LYS A 301 -1.20 14.29 3.90
C LYS A 301 -2.45 14.25 4.76
N THR A 302 -3.27 15.29 4.74
CA THR A 302 -4.54 15.32 5.50
C THR A 302 -5.43 14.13 5.15
N ALA A 303 -5.52 13.77 3.87
CA ALA A 303 -6.32 12.65 3.40
C ALA A 303 -5.77 11.27 3.79
N LEU A 304 -4.46 11.05 3.68
CA LEU A 304 -3.87 9.71 3.73
C LEU A 304 -3.16 9.37 5.03
N ILE A 305 -2.63 10.34 5.78
CA ILE A 305 -1.99 10.09 7.10
C ILE A 305 -2.88 9.27 8.04
N PRO A 306 -4.21 9.50 8.11
CA PRO A 306 -5.07 8.69 8.96
C PRO A 306 -5.02 7.19 8.65
N LEU A 307 -4.58 6.77 7.46
CA LEU A 307 -4.41 5.37 7.07
C LEU A 307 -2.98 4.84 7.33
N VAL A 308 -2.03 5.68 7.72
CA VAL A 308 -0.62 5.31 7.88
C VAL A 308 -0.31 5.02 9.34
N ARG A 309 0.10 3.79 9.63
CA ARG A 309 0.53 3.39 10.97
C ARG A 309 1.99 3.82 11.20
N PRO A 310 2.34 4.42 12.35
CA PRO A 310 3.73 4.66 12.69
C PRO A 310 4.50 3.32 12.79
N PHE A 311 5.78 3.36 12.45
CA PHE A 311 6.62 2.16 12.44
C PHE A 311 8.00 2.46 13.01
N TYR A 312 8.31 1.83 14.16
CA TYR A 312 9.48 2.16 14.99
C TYR A 312 9.58 3.67 15.25
N TYR A 313 10.55 4.33 14.62
CA TYR A 313 10.84 5.76 14.78
C TYR A 313 10.30 6.61 13.62
N ASP A 314 9.77 5.99 12.56
CA ASP A 314 9.18 6.70 11.44
C ASP A 314 7.73 7.10 11.80
N SER A 315 7.49 8.42 11.82
CA SER A 315 6.15 8.98 11.99
C SER A 315 5.28 8.74 10.75
N PRO A 316 3.95 8.79 10.85
CA PRO A 316 3.06 8.66 9.69
C PRO A 316 3.39 9.63 8.55
N GLU A 317 3.80 10.85 8.88
CA GLU A 317 4.24 11.88 7.92
C GLU A 317 5.51 11.44 7.19
N SER A 318 6.53 10.98 7.92
CA SER A 318 7.80 10.51 7.35
C SER A 318 7.57 9.30 6.44
N ILE A 319 6.70 8.37 6.87
CA ILE A 319 6.32 7.21 6.06
C ILE A 319 5.67 7.66 4.76
N LEU A 320 4.64 8.50 4.83
CA LEU A 320 3.93 8.95 3.65
C LEU A 320 4.85 9.71 2.68
N GLU A 321 5.70 10.61 3.16
CA GLU A 321 6.60 11.37 2.29
C GLU A 321 7.76 10.55 1.76
N GLN A 322 8.56 9.96 2.66
CA GLN A 322 9.84 9.37 2.28
C GLN A 322 9.70 7.95 1.75
N ARG A 323 8.80 7.16 2.33
CA ARG A 323 8.65 5.72 2.02
C ARG A 323 7.61 5.45 0.96
N ILE A 324 6.68 6.38 0.74
CA ILE A 324 5.61 6.26 -0.25
C ILE A 324 5.80 7.28 -1.38
N VAL A 325 5.64 8.58 -1.13
CA VAL A 325 5.69 9.60 -2.19
C VAL A 325 7.02 9.61 -2.92
N HIS A 326 8.14 9.72 -2.20
CA HIS A 326 9.47 9.73 -2.82
C HIS A 326 9.83 8.41 -3.49
N MET A 327 9.48 7.27 -2.90
CA MET A 327 9.72 5.97 -3.53
C MET A 327 8.87 5.79 -4.80
N MET A 328 7.61 6.20 -4.80
CA MET A 328 6.77 6.17 -6.00
C MET A 328 7.29 7.14 -7.08
N MET A 329 7.85 8.29 -6.70
CA MET A 329 8.59 9.15 -7.65
C MET A 329 9.84 8.44 -8.18
N HIS A 330 10.62 7.78 -7.32
CA HIS A 330 11.81 7.02 -7.74
C HIS A 330 11.50 5.88 -8.70
N LEU A 331 10.34 5.26 -8.54
CA LEU A 331 9.81 4.23 -9.42
C LEU A 331 9.16 4.82 -10.70
N GLY A 332 9.17 6.14 -10.89
CA GLY A 332 8.59 6.80 -12.07
C GLY A 332 7.06 6.91 -12.07
N LEU A 333 6.42 6.60 -10.95
CA LEU A 333 4.97 6.55 -10.84
C LEU A 333 4.42 7.95 -10.56
N LEU A 334 5.16 8.79 -9.84
CA LEU A 334 4.77 10.15 -9.50
C LEU A 334 5.76 11.18 -10.06
N ARG A 335 5.24 12.38 -10.30
CA ARG A 335 6.01 13.61 -10.49
C ARG A 335 5.91 14.46 -9.25
N LEU A 336 7.01 15.10 -8.87
CA LEU A 336 7.06 15.99 -7.72
C LEU A 336 7.47 17.39 -8.19
N GLY A 337 6.60 18.37 -7.98
CA GLY A 337 6.84 19.77 -8.33
C GLY A 337 6.89 20.68 -7.12
N GLN A 338 7.25 21.93 -7.38
CA GLN A 338 7.23 23.01 -6.39
C GLN A 338 6.30 24.11 -6.90
N HIS A 339 5.34 24.51 -6.05
CA HIS A 339 4.52 25.70 -6.27
C HIS A 339 4.98 26.81 -5.34
N ASP A 340 5.04 28.04 -5.83
CA ASP A 340 5.62 29.19 -5.11
C ASP A 340 4.92 29.44 -3.77
N GLU A 341 3.58 29.39 -3.74
CA GLU A 341 2.79 29.67 -2.53
C GLU A 341 2.38 28.43 -1.74
N LYS A 342 2.27 27.27 -2.40
CA LYS A 342 1.58 26.08 -1.87
C LYS A 342 2.54 24.96 -1.48
N GLY A 343 3.84 25.15 -1.74
CA GLY A 343 4.86 24.17 -1.40
C GLY A 343 4.95 23.03 -2.41
N ALA A 344 5.28 21.85 -1.91
CA ALA A 344 5.44 20.65 -2.72
C ALA A 344 4.09 20.17 -3.28
N VAL A 345 4.10 19.76 -4.54
CA VAL A 345 2.92 19.28 -5.27
C VAL A 345 3.24 17.99 -6.01
N VAL A 346 2.23 17.15 -6.22
CA VAL A 346 2.43 15.81 -6.77
C VAL A 346 1.36 15.45 -7.80
N GLN A 347 1.74 14.67 -8.80
CA GLN A 347 0.84 14.13 -9.82
C GLN A 347 1.25 12.72 -10.23
N MET A 348 0.28 11.84 -10.42
CA MET A 348 0.44 10.51 -11.01
C MET A 348 0.84 10.60 -12.49
N THR A 349 1.87 9.85 -12.89
CA THR A 349 2.23 9.71 -14.31
C THR A 349 1.29 8.74 -15.01
N ARG A 350 1.19 8.83 -16.35
CA ARG A 350 0.45 7.85 -17.16
C ARG A 350 1.02 6.43 -16.98
N LEU A 351 2.34 6.32 -16.90
CA LEU A 351 3.05 5.08 -16.61
C LEU A 351 2.65 4.53 -15.22
N GLY A 352 2.69 5.39 -14.20
CA GLY A 352 2.31 5.04 -12.83
C GLY A 352 0.90 4.50 -12.71
N SER A 353 -0.08 5.19 -13.32
CA SER A 353 -1.47 4.74 -13.36
C SER A 353 -1.60 3.34 -13.97
N SER A 354 -0.92 3.08 -15.09
CA SER A 354 -0.95 1.75 -15.73
C SER A 354 -0.35 0.63 -14.86
N ILE A 355 0.72 0.92 -14.11
CA ILE A 355 1.41 -0.04 -13.24
C ILE A 355 0.61 -0.35 -11.98
N VAL A 356 0.12 0.70 -11.30
CA VAL A 356 -0.63 0.56 -10.04
C VAL A 356 -1.93 -0.21 -10.25
N GLN A 357 -2.66 0.06 -11.34
CA GLN A 357 -3.92 -0.63 -11.64
C GLN A 357 -3.72 -2.11 -12.03
N GLY A 358 -2.55 -2.47 -12.56
CA GLY A 358 -2.25 -3.81 -13.07
C GLY A 358 -1.82 -4.84 -12.03
N ILE A 359 -1.52 -4.43 -10.78
CA ILE A 359 -0.87 -5.31 -9.78
C ILE A 359 -1.73 -5.62 -8.57
N TYR A 360 -1.49 -6.82 -8.04
CA TYR A 360 -1.90 -7.22 -6.70
C TYR A 360 -0.83 -8.07 -6.04
N VAL A 361 -0.50 -7.74 -4.79
CA VAL A 361 0.38 -8.50 -3.90
C VAL A 361 -0.48 -9.08 -2.78
N ALA A 362 -0.58 -10.40 -2.74
CA ALA A 362 -1.35 -11.12 -1.73
C ALA A 362 -0.83 -10.83 -0.31
N GLU A 363 -1.70 -10.92 0.69
CA GLU A 363 -1.38 -10.60 2.10
C GLU A 363 -0.09 -11.29 2.58
N ASP A 364 0.05 -12.58 2.28
CA ASP A 364 1.18 -13.41 2.73
C ASP A 364 2.42 -13.31 1.82
N ASP A 365 2.37 -12.55 0.73
CA ASP A 365 3.48 -12.38 -0.21
C ASP A 365 4.45 -11.28 0.28
N LEU A 366 5.06 -11.51 1.44
CA LEU A 366 6.08 -10.66 2.07
C LEU A 366 7.49 -11.13 1.65
N ILE A 367 8.38 -10.18 1.36
CA ILE A 367 9.81 -10.48 1.24
C ILE A 367 10.47 -10.22 2.59
N VAL A 368 11.12 -11.25 3.14
CA VAL A 368 12.07 -11.13 4.24
C VAL A 368 13.46 -11.40 3.66
N LEU A 369 14.26 -10.35 3.51
CA LEU A 369 15.65 -10.50 3.08
C LEU A 369 16.48 -10.92 4.30
N PRO A 370 17.13 -12.10 4.27
CA PRO A 370 18.09 -12.41 5.30
C PRO A 370 19.27 -11.44 5.21
N PHE A 371 19.82 -11.08 6.37
CA PHE A 371 21.24 -10.79 6.44
C PHE A 371 21.93 -12.14 6.33
N ASP A 372 22.92 -12.30 5.45
CA ASP A 372 23.70 -13.53 5.39
C ASP A 372 24.35 -13.76 6.77
N ASN A 373 23.72 -14.63 7.56
CA ASN A 373 24.24 -15.10 8.82
C ASN A 373 25.35 -16.08 8.48
N ARG A 374 26.59 -15.58 8.53
CA ARG A 374 27.86 -16.30 8.71
C ARG A 374 27.81 -17.82 8.52
N LEU A 375 28.52 -18.30 7.50
CA LEU A 375 29.51 -19.36 7.66
C LEU A 375 30.80 -18.95 6.97
#